data_AF-A0AAF1B2X3-F1
#
_entry.id   AF-A0AAF1B2X3-F1
#
_cell.length_a   1.000
_cell.length_b   1.000
_cell.length_c   1.000
_cell.angle_alpha   90.00
_cell.angle_beta   90.00
_cell.angle_gamma   90.00
#
_symmetry.space_group_name_H-M   'P 1'
#
loop_
_entity.id
_entity.type
_entity.pdbx_description
1 polymer ?
#
loop_
_entity_poly.entity_id
_entity_poly.type
_entity_poly.pdbx_seq_one_letter_code
_entity_poly.pdbx_strand_id
1 'polypeptide(L)'
;MLLSRLIVCCTVYDSLDVVHVVYMGDLPQGGESLQSTHHNILHDVLGSHSLAKEALLHSYQRSFNGFVAKLADAEVAKLRAAKGVVSVFPNRRLQLHTTRSWDFLGLPRSDPLKPTEGNVIVGMLDTGSLWPESKSFQDESLGAPPSKWKGTCQATNFTCNKYTSLHFSSLYLT
;
A
#
# COMPACT_ATOMS: atom_id res chain seq x y z
N MET A 1 2.76 -52.48 35.42
CA MET A 1 2.95 -51.96 34.05
C MET A 1 1.62 -51.41 33.54
N LEU A 2 1.38 -50.12 33.70
CA LEU A 2 0.29 -49.41 33.02
C LEU A 2 0.86 -48.07 32.57
N LEU A 3 1.27 -47.98 31.30
CA LEU A 3 1.56 -46.71 30.65
C LEU A 3 0.26 -46.25 29.97
N SER A 4 -0.41 -45.31 30.63
CA SER A 4 -1.48 -44.50 30.07
C SER A 4 -0.91 -43.69 28.89
N ARG A 5 -1.46 -43.95 27.70
CA ARG A 5 -1.14 -43.19 26.50
C ARG A 5 -1.80 -41.82 26.60
N LEU A 6 -0.98 -40.80 26.83
CA LEU A 6 -1.34 -39.41 26.58
C LEU A 6 -1.51 -39.25 25.07
N ILE A 7 -2.75 -39.27 24.58
CA ILE A 7 -3.06 -38.82 23.23
C ILE A 7 -3.00 -37.29 23.29
N VAL A 8 -1.81 -36.74 23.09
CA VAL A 8 -1.67 -35.36 22.62
C VAL A 8 -2.28 -35.38 21.22
N CYS A 9 -3.53 -34.95 21.12
CA CYS A 9 -4.08 -34.53 19.85
C CYS A 9 -3.25 -33.33 19.43
N CYS A 10 -2.18 -33.57 18.67
CA CYS A 10 -1.58 -32.54 17.84
C CYS A 10 -2.68 -32.16 16.85
N THR A 11 -3.53 -31.19 17.21
CA THR A 11 -4.13 -30.37 16.19
C THR A 11 -2.96 -29.76 15.46
N VAL A 12 -2.75 -30.21 14.24
CA VAL A 12 -1.86 -29.56 13.29
C VAL A 12 -2.38 -28.13 13.20
N TYR A 13 -1.75 -27.22 13.94
CA TYR A 13 -2.02 -25.78 13.92
C TYR A 13 -1.36 -25.24 12.65
N ASP A 14 -1.87 -25.67 11.50
CA ASP A 14 -1.40 -25.23 10.19
C ASP A 14 -2.44 -24.30 9.58
N SER A 15 -2.67 -23.18 10.27
CA SER A 15 -3.06 -21.95 9.61
C SER A 15 -1.94 -20.97 9.88
N LEU A 16 -0.92 -20.98 9.04
CA LEU A 16 0.04 -19.87 9.01
C LEU A 16 -0.78 -18.60 8.79
N ASP A 17 -0.82 -17.71 9.78
CA ASP A 17 -1.52 -16.44 9.68
C ASP A 17 -0.95 -15.64 8.50
N VAL A 18 -1.66 -15.64 7.38
CA VAL A 18 -1.25 -14.91 6.19
C VAL A 18 -1.73 -13.47 6.33
N VAL A 19 -0.86 -12.53 5.95
CA VAL A 19 -1.23 -11.12 5.90
C VAL A 19 -2.16 -10.90 4.71
N HIS A 20 -3.32 -10.29 4.97
CA HIS A 20 -4.34 -10.01 3.98
C HIS A 20 -4.66 -8.52 3.96
N VAL A 21 -5.08 -8.06 2.78
CA VAL A 21 -5.66 -6.74 2.58
C VAL A 21 -7.16 -6.90 2.48
N VAL A 22 -7.88 -6.15 3.31
CA VAL A 22 -9.34 -6.03 3.31
C VAL A 22 -9.69 -4.68 2.70
N TYR A 23 -10.23 -4.72 1.48
CA TYR A 23 -10.68 -3.53 0.76
C TYR A 23 -12.17 -3.31 0.98
N MET A 24 -12.54 -2.09 1.37
CA MET A 24 -13.90 -1.71 1.74
C MET A 24 -14.49 -0.59 0.85
N GLY A 25 -13.78 -0.19 -0.21
CA GLY A 25 -14.26 0.80 -1.16
C GLY A 25 -13.94 2.24 -0.79
N ASP A 26 -14.86 3.14 -1.12
CA ASP A 26 -14.73 4.58 -0.88
C ASP A 26 -14.77 4.93 0.60
N LEU A 27 -14.22 6.09 0.95
CA LEU A 27 -14.32 6.63 2.30
C LEU A 27 -15.81 6.90 2.63
N PRO A 28 -16.30 6.43 3.80
CA PRO A 28 -17.66 6.69 4.23
C PRO A 28 -17.88 8.20 4.45
N GLN A 29 -19.08 8.67 4.14
CA GLN A 29 -19.47 10.05 4.41
C GLN A 29 -19.86 10.17 5.90
N GLY A 30 -18.98 10.74 6.72
CA GLY A 30 -19.22 10.90 8.16
C GLY A 30 -17.95 11.13 8.97
N GLY A 31 -18.11 11.47 10.24
CA GLY A 31 -17.02 11.80 11.17
C GLY A 31 -16.56 10.66 12.09
N GLU A 32 -17.03 9.44 11.88
CA GLU A 32 -16.56 8.30 12.67
C GLU A 32 -15.11 7.96 12.33
N SER A 33 -14.34 7.57 13.36
CA SER A 33 -12.95 7.15 13.16
C SER A 33 -12.92 5.82 12.40
N LEU A 34 -12.46 5.84 11.16
CA LEU A 34 -12.25 4.64 10.35
C LEU A 34 -11.41 3.58 11.07
N GLN A 35 -10.45 4.01 11.88
CA GLN A 35 -9.65 3.08 12.69
C GLN A 35 -10.50 2.29 13.69
N SER A 36 -11.47 2.94 14.35
CA SER A 36 -12.40 2.23 15.24
C SER A 36 -13.32 1.29 14.47
N THR A 37 -13.82 1.70 13.30
CA THR A 37 -14.66 0.86 12.44
C THR A 37 -13.92 -0.41 12.01
N HIS A 38 -12.67 -0.28 11.55
CA HIS A 38 -11.84 -1.44 11.18
C HIS A 38 -11.61 -2.38 12.36
N HIS A 39 -11.35 -1.83 13.54
CA HIS A 39 -11.14 -2.63 14.75
C HIS A 39 -12.41 -3.39 15.16
N ASN A 40 -13.59 -2.75 15.06
CA ASN A 40 -14.87 -3.38 15.36
C ASN A 40 -15.19 -4.53 14.39
N ILE A 41 -14.94 -4.33 13.08
CA ILE A 41 -15.14 -5.40 12.09
C ILE A 41 -14.25 -6.61 12.39
N LEU A 42 -12.99 -6.38 12.77
CA LEU A 42 -12.09 -7.47 13.18
C LEU A 42 -12.54 -8.13 14.48
N HIS A 43 -13.01 -7.35 15.45
CA HIS A 43 -13.59 -7.87 16.69
C HIS A 43 -14.76 -8.81 16.39
N ASP A 44 -15.67 -8.44 15.50
CA ASP A 44 -16.85 -9.25 15.18
C ASP A 44 -16.49 -10.59 14.53
N VAL A 45 -15.37 -10.64 13.81
CA VAL A 45 -14.87 -11.84 13.13
C VAL A 45 -14.10 -12.76 14.07
N LEU A 46 -13.25 -12.17 14.92
CA LEU A 46 -12.32 -12.85 15.82
C LEU A 46 -12.91 -13.15 17.21
N GLY A 47 -13.98 -12.46 17.59
CA GLY A 47 -14.66 -12.60 18.88
C GLY A 47 -13.91 -12.03 20.08
N SER A 48 -12.83 -11.27 19.87
CA SER A 48 -12.05 -10.64 20.94
C SER A 48 -11.39 -9.34 20.51
N HIS A 49 -11.48 -8.32 21.36
CA HIS A 49 -10.81 -7.04 21.15
C HIS A 49 -9.28 -7.17 21.20
N SER A 50 -8.74 -8.07 22.03
CA SER A 50 -7.29 -8.28 22.10
C SER A 50 -6.77 -8.88 20.79
N LEU A 51 -7.44 -9.92 20.28
CA LEU A 51 -7.09 -10.56 19.01
C LEU A 51 -7.24 -9.58 17.84
N ALA A 52 -8.32 -8.79 17.82
CA ALA A 52 -8.52 -7.76 16.79
C ALA A 52 -7.42 -6.70 16.79
N LYS A 53 -6.88 -6.35 17.96
CA LYS A 53 -5.80 -5.36 18.08
C LYS A 53 -4.46 -5.94 17.60
N GLU A 54 -4.20 -7.20 17.90
CA GLU A 54 -2.99 -7.92 17.51
C GLU A 54 -2.97 -8.26 16.02
N ALA A 55 -4.13 -8.62 15.46
CA ALA A 55 -4.28 -8.95 14.05
C ALA A 55 -4.16 -7.72 13.13
N LEU A 56 -4.63 -6.55 13.57
CA LEU A 56 -4.65 -5.32 12.76
C LEU A 56 -3.24 -4.72 12.60
N LEU A 57 -2.69 -4.81 11.39
CA LEU A 57 -1.36 -4.28 11.06
C LEU A 57 -1.40 -2.84 10.56
N HIS A 58 -2.42 -2.50 9.77
CA HIS A 58 -2.56 -1.17 9.20
C HIS A 58 -4.01 -0.81 8.91
N SER A 59 -4.33 0.48 8.98
CA SER A 59 -5.66 1.03 8.73
C SER A 59 -5.54 2.18 7.72
N TYR A 60 -6.08 1.97 6.52
CA TYR A 60 -6.12 2.97 5.45
C TYR A 60 -7.33 3.90 5.65
N GLN A 61 -7.08 5.20 5.79
CA GLN A 61 -8.11 6.17 6.21
C GLN A 61 -8.19 7.42 5.32
N ARG A 62 -7.36 7.51 4.28
CA ARG A 62 -7.16 8.73 3.50
C ARG A 62 -7.59 8.61 2.05
N SER A 63 -7.02 7.64 1.33
CA SER A 63 -7.27 7.51 -0.11
C SER A 63 -8.39 6.53 -0.42
N PHE A 64 -8.62 5.56 0.46
CA PHE A 64 -9.68 4.56 0.38
C PHE A 64 -9.93 3.99 1.77
N ASN A 65 -11.04 3.27 1.90
CA ASN A 65 -11.44 2.57 3.11
C ASN A 65 -10.93 1.12 3.08
N GLY A 66 -10.22 0.70 4.12
CA GLY A 66 -9.70 -0.67 4.22
C GLY A 66 -8.59 -0.83 5.24
N PHE A 67 -8.18 -2.07 5.46
CA PHE A 67 -7.16 -2.39 6.46
C PHE A 67 -6.34 -3.62 6.08
N VAL A 68 -5.21 -3.79 6.75
CA VAL A 68 -4.32 -4.95 6.62
C VAL A 68 -4.34 -5.72 7.92
N ALA A 69 -4.58 -7.04 7.86
CA ALA A 69 -4.61 -7.88 9.04
C ALA A 69 -3.98 -9.25 8.80
N LYS A 70 -3.48 -9.86 9.87
CA LYS A 70 -3.14 -11.29 9.92
C LYS A 70 -4.41 -12.08 10.12
N LEU A 71 -4.70 -13.02 9.22
CA LEU A 71 -5.97 -13.76 9.22
C LEU A 71 -5.72 -15.24 8.85
N ALA A 72 -6.44 -16.12 9.53
CA ALA A 72 -6.63 -17.50 9.13
C ALA A 72 -7.71 -17.63 8.04
N ASP A 73 -7.71 -18.72 7.27
CA ASP A 73 -8.65 -18.93 6.17
C ASP A 73 -10.13 -18.86 6.60
N ALA A 74 -10.44 -19.35 7.81
CA ALA A 74 -11.78 -19.28 8.38
C ALA A 74 -12.23 -17.83 8.64
N GLU A 75 -11.32 -16.94 9.01
CA GLU A 75 -11.59 -15.52 9.28
C GLU A 75 -11.71 -14.74 7.97
N VAL A 76 -10.90 -15.09 6.97
CA VAL A 76 -11.02 -14.55 5.60
C VAL A 76 -12.41 -14.86 5.04
N ALA A 77 -12.91 -16.09 5.22
CA ALA A 77 -14.25 -16.47 4.76
C ALA A 77 -15.35 -15.63 5.43
N LYS A 78 -15.25 -15.40 6.75
CA LYS A 78 -16.19 -14.52 7.48
C LYS A 78 -16.12 -13.08 6.99
N LEU A 79 -14.92 -12.53 6.79
CA LEU A 79 -14.73 -11.16 6.31
C LEU A 79 -15.27 -10.94 4.91
N ARG A 80 -15.15 -11.92 4.01
CA ARG A 80 -15.74 -11.84 2.66
C ARG A 80 -17.27 -11.74 2.68
N ALA A 81 -17.92 -12.25 3.73
CA ALA A 81 -19.36 -12.13 3.92
C ALA A 81 -19.76 -10.89 4.76
N ALA A 82 -18.79 -10.17 5.32
CA ALA A 82 -19.06 -9.02 6.18
C ALA A 82 -19.59 -7.82 5.38
N LYS A 83 -20.56 -7.12 5.94
CA LYS A 83 -21.14 -5.92 5.32
C LYS A 83 -20.07 -4.84 5.15
N GLY A 84 -19.98 -4.27 3.95
CA GLY A 84 -19.05 -3.18 3.64
C GLY A 84 -17.64 -3.65 3.24
N VAL A 85 -17.36 -4.96 3.27
CA VAL A 85 -16.14 -5.52 2.67
C VAL A 85 -16.40 -5.80 1.19
N VAL A 86 -15.56 -5.24 0.32
CA VAL A 86 -15.63 -5.43 -1.13
C VAL A 86 -14.78 -6.62 -1.57
N SER A 87 -13.56 -6.74 -1.05
CA SER A 87 -12.68 -7.86 -1.36
C SER A 87 -11.65 -8.12 -0.28
N VAL A 88 -11.27 -9.40 -0.11
CA VAL A 88 -10.19 -9.83 0.78
C VAL A 88 -9.21 -10.68 0.00
N PHE A 89 -7.96 -10.22 -0.09
CA PHE A 89 -6.89 -10.86 -0.85
C PHE A 89 -5.58 -10.90 -0.07
N PRO A 90 -4.72 -11.91 -0.30
CA PRO A 90 -3.45 -12.01 0.39
C PRO A 90 -2.54 -10.83 -0.01
N ASN A 91 -1.85 -10.26 0.96
CA ASN A 91 -0.80 -9.29 0.73
C ASN A 91 0.35 -9.96 -0.03
N ARG A 92 0.82 -9.34 -1.12
CA ARG A 92 1.88 -9.88 -1.96
C ARG A 92 2.98 -8.85 -2.09
N ARG A 93 4.21 -9.33 -2.32
CA ARG A 93 5.27 -8.46 -2.84
C ARG A 93 5.25 -8.58 -4.35
N LEU A 94 5.11 -7.46 -5.03
CA LEU A 94 5.24 -7.40 -6.47
C LEU A 94 6.73 -7.39 -6.84
N GLN A 95 7.08 -8.11 -7.90
CA GLN A 95 8.43 -8.08 -8.47
C GLN A 95 8.52 -6.93 -9.46
N LEU A 96 9.62 -6.19 -9.43
CA LEU A 96 9.87 -5.13 -10.39
C LEU A 96 10.05 -5.72 -11.78
N HIS A 97 9.24 -5.27 -12.73
CA HIS A 97 9.47 -5.52 -14.13
C HIS A 97 10.26 -4.35 -14.73
N THR A 98 11.50 -4.59 -15.12
CA THR A 98 12.27 -3.63 -15.93
C THR A 98 11.88 -3.79 -17.40
N THR A 99 10.73 -3.26 -17.78
CA THR A 99 10.42 -3.12 -19.21
C THR A 99 11.28 -2.00 -19.79
N ARG A 100 11.70 -2.13 -21.06
CA ARG A 100 12.35 -1.03 -21.77
C ARG A 100 11.32 0.10 -21.89
N SER A 101 11.48 1.15 -21.08
CA SER A 101 10.44 2.16 -20.82
C SER A 101 9.85 2.81 -22.08
N TRP A 102 10.65 2.97 -23.14
CA TRP A 102 10.20 3.52 -24.42
C TRP A 102 9.13 2.66 -25.08
N ASP A 103 9.33 1.34 -25.14
CA ASP A 103 8.38 0.41 -25.76
C ASP A 103 7.11 0.29 -24.89
N PHE A 104 7.26 0.32 -23.56
CA PHE A 104 6.14 0.29 -22.61
C PHE A 104 5.25 1.54 -22.70
N LEU A 105 5.86 2.73 -22.85
CA LEU A 105 5.14 4.00 -23.00
C LEU A 105 4.65 4.25 -24.43
N GLY A 106 4.94 3.35 -25.38
CA GLY A 106 4.58 3.52 -26.79
C GLY A 106 5.28 4.72 -27.46
N LEU A 107 6.45 5.11 -26.94
CA LEU A 107 7.19 6.29 -27.41
C LEU A 107 8.19 5.91 -28.52
N PRO A 108 8.33 6.73 -29.58
CA PRO A 108 9.28 6.48 -30.64
C PRO A 108 10.73 6.57 -30.13
N ARG A 109 11.59 5.64 -30.59
CA ARG A 109 13.01 5.58 -30.17
C ARG A 109 13.90 6.64 -30.80
N SER A 110 13.50 7.20 -31.94
CA SER A 110 14.38 7.96 -32.83
C SER A 110 14.16 9.46 -32.87
N ASP A 111 13.00 9.95 -32.44
CA ASP A 111 12.72 11.38 -32.44
C ASP A 111 12.74 11.93 -31.00
N PRO A 112 13.59 12.91 -30.69
CA PRO A 112 13.45 13.64 -29.44
C PRO A 112 12.06 14.26 -29.45
N LEU A 113 11.21 13.82 -28.51
CA LEU A 113 9.92 14.45 -28.26
C LEU A 113 10.19 15.96 -28.17
N LYS A 114 9.56 16.73 -29.07
CA LYS A 114 9.60 18.19 -28.95
C LYS A 114 9.14 18.51 -27.53
N PRO A 115 9.88 19.36 -26.78
CA PRO A 115 9.48 19.75 -25.44
C PRO A 115 8.07 20.30 -25.54
N THR A 116 7.09 19.48 -25.18
CA THR A 116 5.72 19.91 -25.09
C THR A 116 5.61 20.37 -23.65
N GLU A 117 5.56 21.68 -23.45
CA GLU A 117 5.31 22.24 -22.12
C GLU A 117 3.96 21.70 -21.63
N GLY A 118 4.02 20.68 -20.77
CA GLY A 118 2.87 19.96 -20.28
C GLY A 118 2.57 20.36 -18.84
N ASN A 119 1.33 20.74 -18.57
CA ASN A 119 0.83 20.90 -17.19
C ASN A 119 0.40 19.54 -16.61
N VAL A 120 1.29 18.55 -16.64
CA VAL A 120 1.05 17.17 -16.21
C VAL A 120 1.99 16.82 -15.07
N ILE A 121 1.44 16.20 -14.02
CA ILE A 121 2.21 15.69 -12.88
C ILE A 121 2.26 14.18 -13.02
N VAL A 122 3.47 13.61 -13.09
CA VAL A 122 3.70 12.16 -13.17
C VAL A 122 4.24 11.69 -11.82
N GLY A 123 3.45 10.87 -11.12
CA GLY A 123 3.90 10.21 -9.90
C GLY A 123 4.62 8.91 -10.24
N MET A 124 5.81 8.70 -9.68
CA MET A 124 6.61 7.49 -9.88
C MET A 124 6.93 6.86 -8.52
N LEU A 125 6.61 5.58 -8.38
CA LEU A 125 6.96 4.76 -7.23
C LEU A 125 8.15 3.89 -7.64
N ASP A 126 9.28 4.08 -6.97
CA ASP A 126 10.52 3.40 -7.28
C ASP A 126 11.16 2.85 -6.00
N THR A 127 12.01 1.84 -6.14
CA THR A 127 12.71 1.20 -5.00
C THR A 127 13.92 1.98 -4.51
N GLY A 128 14.16 3.20 -5.00
CA GLY A 128 15.31 4.03 -4.62
C GLY A 128 16.49 3.93 -5.58
N SER A 129 16.26 3.52 -6.83
CA SER A 129 17.23 3.61 -7.93
C SER A 129 17.17 4.96 -8.66
N LEU A 130 16.15 5.78 -8.37
CA LEU A 130 16.14 7.20 -8.71
C LEU A 130 17.07 7.96 -7.78
N TRP A 131 18.05 8.61 -8.40
CA TRP A 131 19.02 9.48 -7.74
C TRP A 131 18.63 10.92 -8.06
N PRO A 132 17.95 11.66 -7.16
CA PRO A 132 17.55 13.04 -7.39
C PRO A 132 18.72 13.96 -7.76
N GLU A 133 19.95 13.58 -7.38
CA GLU A 133 21.20 14.30 -7.64
C GLU A 133 21.75 14.08 -9.04
N SER A 134 21.21 13.10 -9.79
CA SER A 134 21.62 12.85 -11.16
C SER A 134 21.34 14.08 -12.04
N LYS A 135 22.26 14.39 -12.96
CA LYS A 135 22.10 15.50 -13.93
C LYS A 135 20.81 15.41 -14.74
N SER A 136 20.24 14.21 -14.87
CA SER A 136 18.95 14.00 -15.57
C SER A 136 17.77 14.67 -14.87
N PHE A 137 17.90 15.04 -13.59
CA PHE A 137 16.87 15.70 -12.79
C PHE A 137 17.21 17.17 -12.46
N GLN A 138 18.18 17.77 -13.16
CA GLN A 138 18.45 19.21 -13.04
C GLN A 138 17.30 20.02 -13.66
N ASP A 139 16.92 21.10 -12.98
CA ASP A 139 15.74 21.92 -13.30
C ASP A 139 16.11 23.38 -13.64
N GLU A 140 17.39 23.63 -13.90
CA GLU A 140 17.96 24.95 -14.20
C GLU A 140 17.35 25.55 -15.48
N SER A 141 17.07 24.69 -16.48
CA SER A 141 16.42 25.07 -17.72
C SER A 141 14.89 25.00 -17.67
N LEU A 142 14.32 24.56 -16.54
CA LEU A 142 12.88 24.45 -16.35
C LEU A 142 12.32 25.73 -15.72
N GLY A 143 11.09 26.09 -16.07
CA GLY A 143 10.40 27.28 -15.55
C GLY A 143 10.01 27.19 -14.07
N ALA A 144 8.93 27.86 -13.70
CA ALA A 144 8.29 27.67 -12.39
C ALA A 144 7.39 26.42 -12.42
N PRO A 145 7.23 25.70 -11.29
CA PRO A 145 6.22 24.66 -11.17
C PRO A 145 4.80 25.20 -11.44
N PRO A 146 3.89 24.40 -12.03
CA PRO A 146 2.51 24.81 -12.22
C PRO A 146 1.84 25.22 -10.90
N SER A 147 0.97 26.22 -10.92
CA SER A 147 0.31 26.73 -9.69
C SER A 147 -0.49 25.69 -8.92
N LYS A 148 -0.93 24.61 -9.58
CA LYS A 148 -1.62 23.47 -8.96
C LYS A 148 -0.70 22.48 -8.25
N TRP A 149 0.62 22.55 -8.48
CA TRP A 149 1.61 21.72 -7.81
C TRP A 149 1.73 22.14 -6.35
N LYS A 150 1.45 21.21 -5.44
CA LYS A 150 1.53 21.40 -3.98
C LYS A 150 2.52 20.43 -3.33
N GLY A 151 3.36 19.80 -4.15
CA GLY A 151 4.34 18.83 -3.68
C GLY A 151 5.37 19.50 -2.76
N THR A 152 5.77 18.80 -1.71
CA THR A 152 6.86 19.20 -0.82
C THR A 152 7.96 18.15 -0.90
N CYS A 153 9.21 18.60 -0.92
CA CYS A 153 10.34 17.70 -0.85
C CYS A 153 10.73 17.45 0.60
N GLN A 154 10.66 16.21 1.05
CA GLN A 154 11.14 15.79 2.37
C GLN A 154 12.49 15.08 2.25
N ALA A 155 13.51 15.82 1.82
CA ALA A 155 14.87 15.30 1.77
C ALA A 155 15.64 15.65 3.05
N THR A 156 16.33 14.66 3.62
CA THR A 156 17.27 14.86 4.72
C THR A 156 18.73 14.94 4.24
N ASN A 157 19.06 14.26 3.13
CA ASN A 157 20.46 14.04 2.71
C ASN A 157 20.79 14.49 1.27
N PHE A 158 19.88 15.16 0.57
CA PHE A 158 20.13 15.65 -0.79
C PHE A 158 19.35 16.93 -1.10
N THR A 159 19.79 17.65 -2.12
CA THR A 159 19.16 18.89 -2.58
C THR A 159 17.97 18.56 -3.48
N CYS A 160 16.81 19.10 -3.14
CA CYS A 160 15.61 18.98 -3.96
C CYS A 160 15.63 19.97 -5.12
N ASN A 161 15.15 19.54 -6.29
CA ASN A 161 14.80 20.45 -7.37
C ASN A 161 13.38 21.05 -7.13
N LYS A 162 13.01 22.09 -7.89
CA LYS A 162 11.73 22.81 -7.81
C LYS A 162 10.50 21.92 -8.02
N TYR A 163 10.66 20.77 -8.68
CA TYR A 163 9.61 19.84 -9.09
C TYR A 163 9.60 18.53 -8.30
N THR A 164 10.58 18.30 -7.42
CA THR A 164 10.69 17.07 -6.65
C THR A 164 9.73 17.12 -5.47
N SER A 165 8.81 16.14 -5.39
CA SER A 165 8.12 15.82 -4.15
C SER A 165 8.37 14.38 -3.81
N LEU A 166 8.99 14.19 -2.65
CA LEU A 166 9.24 12.88 -2.07
C LEU A 166 8.50 12.87 -0.74
N HIS A 167 7.39 12.14 -0.70
CA HIS A 167 6.69 11.85 0.53
C HIS A 167 6.84 10.36 0.81
N PHE A 168 7.82 10.02 1.65
CA PHE A 168 7.93 8.67 2.21
C PHE A 168 6.95 8.53 3.39
N SER A 169 5.65 8.72 3.16
CA SER A 169 4.72 7.93 3.95
C SER A 169 4.97 6.51 3.51
N SER A 170 5.35 5.61 4.43
CA SER A 170 5.53 4.19 4.15
C SER A 170 4.26 3.67 3.46
N LEU A 171 4.23 3.75 2.12
CA LEU A 171 3.18 3.18 1.31
C LEU A 171 3.54 1.72 1.30
N TYR A 172 2.98 0.99 2.25
CA TYR A 172 2.64 -0.40 2.02
C TYR A 172 1.57 -0.41 0.92
N LEU A 173 1.99 -0.13 -0.31
CA LEU A 173 1.28 -0.56 -1.49
C LEU A 173 1.64 -2.02 -1.65
N THR A 174 0.71 -2.84 -1.17
CA THR A 174 0.63 -4.28 -1.38
C THR A 174 0.36 -4.58 -2.85
#